data_AF-A0A401NFP2-F1
#
_entry.id   AF-A0A401NFP2-F1
#
_cell.length_a   1.000
_cell.length_b   1.000
_cell.length_c   1.000
_cell.angle_alpha   90.00
_cell.angle_beta   90.00
_cell.angle_gamma   90.00
#
_symmetry.space_group_name_H-M   'P 1'
#
loop_
_entity.id
_entity.type
_entity.pdbx_description
1 polymer ?
#
loop_
_entity_poly.entity_id
_entity_poly.type
_entity_poly.pdbx_seq_one_letter_code
_entity_poly.pdbx_strand_id
1 'polypeptide(L)'
;MNENFVCIKVDREERPDIDKVYMTFVQATSGGGGWPMSVWLSPDLKPFVGGTYFPPEDSFSRVGFKTVLKNLAEQWKRNRSELTERSNKILTALQKGVAMDATKEAVPPPCPEVMERCFQQLAHSYEDEYGGFRESPKFPSPVNFNFLFRFWALNKTGEKGAQALQMALHTLKMMALGGIYDHVGQGFHRYSTDGRWHVPHFEKMLYDQGQLAVSYTEAYQ
;
A
#
# COMPACT_ATOMS: atom_id res chain seq x y z
N MET A 1 -4.59 21.39 -9.15
CA MET A 1 -4.11 20.02 -9.47
C MET A 1 -4.61 19.60 -10.84
N ASN A 2 -5.93 19.48 -11.04
CA ASN A 2 -6.55 18.96 -12.27
C ASN A 2 -6.09 19.65 -13.57
N GLU A 3 -5.79 20.94 -13.54
CA GLU A 3 -5.33 21.68 -14.72
C GLU A 3 -3.93 21.29 -15.22
N ASN A 4 -3.03 20.87 -14.33
CA ASN A 4 -1.60 20.71 -14.65
C ASN A 4 -1.08 19.29 -14.43
N PHE A 5 -1.83 18.40 -13.77
CA PHE A 5 -1.37 17.08 -13.37
C PHE A 5 -2.44 16.01 -13.59
N VAL A 6 -2.01 14.85 -14.10
CA VAL A 6 -2.77 13.61 -13.97
C VAL A 6 -2.46 13.03 -12.58
N CYS A 7 -3.44 13.06 -11.69
CA CYS A 7 -3.26 12.65 -10.31
C CYS A 7 -3.58 11.16 -10.16
N ILE A 8 -2.60 10.36 -9.76
CA ILE A 8 -2.75 8.91 -9.54
C ILE A 8 -2.58 8.63 -8.05
N LYS A 9 -3.60 8.02 -7.44
CA LYS A 9 -3.49 7.50 -6.08
C LYS A 9 -3.07 6.04 -6.16
N VAL A 10 -2.01 5.70 -5.45
CA VAL A 10 -1.53 4.32 -5.32
C VAL A 10 -1.75 3.87 -3.88
N ASP A 11 -2.21 2.63 -3.73
CA ASP A 11 -2.23 1.91 -2.47
C ASP A 11 -0.95 1.07 -2.36
N ARG A 12 -0.20 1.27 -1.27
CA ARG A 12 1.04 0.52 -1.01
C ARG A 12 0.77 -0.96 -0.75
N GLU A 13 -0.36 -1.29 -0.13
CA GLU A 13 -0.66 -2.68 0.22
C GLU A 13 -0.98 -3.51 -1.03
N GLU A 14 -1.62 -2.89 -2.03
CA GLU A 14 -1.88 -3.53 -3.33
C GLU A 14 -0.68 -3.46 -4.28
N ARG A 15 0.10 -2.37 -4.25
CA ARG A 15 1.26 -2.15 -5.14
C ARG A 15 2.56 -1.87 -4.36
N PRO A 16 3.03 -2.82 -3.55
CA PRO A 16 4.27 -2.66 -2.78
C PRO A 16 5.51 -2.57 -3.70
N ASP A 17 5.41 -3.12 -4.92
CA ASP A 17 6.40 -3.00 -5.97
C ASP A 17 6.61 -1.54 -6.40
N ILE A 18 5.51 -0.82 -6.67
CA ILE A 18 5.54 0.60 -7.05
C ILE A 18 6.04 1.44 -5.88
N ASP A 19 5.52 1.17 -4.68
CA ASP A 19 5.91 1.89 -3.47
C ASP A 19 7.41 1.80 -3.21
N LYS A 20 7.99 0.59 -3.30
CA LYS A 20 9.43 0.38 -3.11
C LYS A 20 10.26 1.19 -4.10
N VAL A 21 9.91 1.15 -5.39
CA VAL A 21 10.64 1.88 -6.43
C VAL A 21 10.67 3.38 -6.13
N TYR A 22 9.53 3.98 -5.81
CA TYR A 22 9.48 5.42 -5.57
C TYR A 22 9.97 5.83 -4.18
N MET A 23 9.84 4.97 -3.17
CA MET A 23 10.45 5.20 -1.86
C MET A 23 11.97 5.25 -1.97
N THR A 24 12.58 4.33 -2.73
CA THR A 24 14.01 4.34 -3.01
C THR A 24 14.43 5.64 -3.71
N PHE A 25 13.64 6.12 -4.66
CA PHE A 25 13.88 7.42 -5.31
C PHE A 25 13.82 8.59 -4.31
N VAL A 26 12.81 8.65 -3.45
CA VAL A 26 12.66 9.72 -2.45
C VAL A 26 13.80 9.70 -1.44
N GLN A 27 14.19 8.52 -0.96
CA GLN A 27 15.33 8.35 -0.04
C GLN A 27 16.64 8.82 -0.67
N ALA A 28 16.89 8.46 -1.93
CA ALA A 28 18.11 8.85 -2.63
C ALA A 28 18.19 10.36 -2.92
N THR A 29 17.04 11.04 -3.07
CA THR A 29 17.00 12.46 -3.43
C THR A 29 16.82 13.41 -2.26
N SER A 30 16.19 12.96 -1.17
CA SER A 30 15.90 13.79 0.01
C SER A 30 16.65 13.39 1.27
N GLY A 31 17.35 12.25 1.27
CA GLY A 31 18.04 11.70 2.44
C GLY A 31 17.12 11.09 3.51
N GLY A 32 15.80 11.18 3.33
CA GLY A 32 14.79 10.58 4.20
C GLY A 32 13.67 9.92 3.40
N GLY A 33 12.77 9.21 4.08
CA GLY A 33 11.65 8.52 3.44
C GLY A 33 10.48 8.34 4.41
N GLY A 34 9.30 8.08 3.87
CA GLY A 34 8.10 7.85 4.65
C GLY A 34 6.82 8.17 3.91
N TRP A 35 5.70 7.92 4.57
CA TRP A 35 4.36 8.17 4.06
C TRP A 35 3.68 9.32 4.83
N PRO A 36 2.77 10.09 4.22
CA PRO A 36 2.35 10.01 2.82
C PRO A 36 3.50 10.41 1.87
N MET A 37 3.58 9.72 0.73
CA MET A 37 4.61 9.94 -0.28
C MET A 37 3.98 10.55 -1.54
N SER A 38 4.54 11.66 -2.02
CA SER A 38 4.14 12.32 -3.27
C SER A 38 5.33 12.37 -4.21
N VAL A 39 5.14 11.89 -5.45
CA VAL A 39 6.19 11.78 -6.46
C VAL A 39 5.64 12.32 -7.77
N TRP A 40 6.42 13.14 -8.45
CA TRP A 40 6.08 13.72 -9.75
C TRP A 40 6.94 13.09 -10.83
N LEU A 41 6.27 12.59 -11.87
CA LEU A 41 6.85 11.80 -12.93
C LEU A 41 6.66 12.49 -14.27
N SER A 42 7.61 12.30 -15.19
CA SER A 42 7.43 12.62 -16.59
C SER A 42 6.35 11.70 -17.22
N PRO A 43 5.82 12.04 -18.40
CA PRO A 43 4.91 11.15 -19.14
C PRO A 43 5.48 9.75 -19.43
N ASP A 44 6.82 9.63 -19.48
CA ASP A 44 7.53 8.36 -19.65
C ASP A 44 7.76 7.62 -18.31
N LEU A 45 7.00 7.98 -17.27
CA LEU A 45 7.02 7.38 -15.92
C LEU A 45 8.34 7.53 -15.17
N LYS A 46 9.14 8.55 -15.50
CA LYS A 46 10.42 8.81 -14.81
C LYS A 46 10.24 9.83 -13.69
N PRO A 47 10.51 9.50 -12.42
CA PRO A 47 10.39 10.44 -11.32
C PRO A 47 11.45 11.55 -11.44
N PHE A 48 11.04 12.81 -11.25
CA PHE A 48 11.96 13.97 -11.21
C PHE A 48 11.97 14.68 -9.86
N VAL A 49 10.85 14.65 -9.13
CA VAL A 49 10.71 15.24 -7.80
C VAL A 49 9.91 14.28 -6.93
N GLY A 50 10.27 14.20 -5.65
CA GLY A 50 9.54 13.41 -4.67
C GLY A 50 9.76 13.93 -3.27
N GLY A 51 8.82 13.65 -2.38
CA GLY A 51 8.91 14.01 -0.98
C GLY A 51 7.82 13.33 -0.17
N THR A 52 7.89 13.52 1.14
CA THR A 52 6.94 12.95 2.09
C THR A 52 5.76 13.92 2.31
N TYR A 53 5.54 14.36 3.55
CA TYR A 53 4.45 15.25 3.89
C TYR A 53 4.73 16.70 3.49
N PHE A 54 3.84 17.26 2.67
CA PHE A 54 3.77 18.68 2.37
C PHE A 54 2.54 19.29 3.07
N PRO A 55 2.69 20.36 3.86
CA PRO A 55 1.54 21.02 4.49
C PRO A 55 0.62 21.65 3.43
N PRO A 56 -0.67 21.88 3.73
CA PRO A 56 -1.60 22.48 2.76
C PRO A 56 -1.21 23.91 2.37
N GLU A 57 -0.66 24.67 3.32
CA GLU A 57 -0.24 26.07 3.16
C GLU A 57 1.25 26.24 3.47
N ASP A 58 1.83 27.33 2.97
CA ASP A 58 3.20 27.71 3.28
C ASP A 58 3.36 28.07 4.77
N SER A 59 4.50 27.72 5.34
CA SER A 59 4.90 28.06 6.69
C SER A 59 6.35 28.55 6.71
N PHE A 60 6.80 29.12 7.83
CA PHE A 60 8.18 29.60 7.96
C PHE A 60 9.24 28.52 7.71
N SER A 61 8.94 27.24 7.98
CA SER A 61 9.90 26.13 7.87
C SER A 61 9.64 25.20 6.70
N ARG A 62 8.46 25.25 6.07
CA ARG A 62 8.07 24.32 5.00
C ARG A 62 7.18 24.99 3.97
N VAL A 63 7.47 24.70 2.70
CA VAL A 63 6.65 25.08 1.56
C VAL A 63 5.40 24.19 1.50
N GLY A 64 4.26 24.81 1.31
CA GLY A 64 2.96 24.19 1.16
C GLY A 64 2.79 23.51 -0.19
N PHE A 65 1.92 22.51 -0.22
CA PHE A 65 1.67 21.66 -1.37
C PHE A 65 1.18 22.47 -2.58
N LYS A 66 0.37 23.50 -2.36
CA LYS A 66 -0.10 24.41 -3.44
C LYS A 66 1.06 25.12 -4.13
N THR A 67 2.01 25.63 -3.34
CA THR A 67 3.18 26.35 -3.86
C THR A 67 4.13 25.39 -4.57
N VAL A 68 4.36 24.20 -4.01
CA VAL A 68 5.10 23.12 -4.68
C VAL A 68 4.49 22.81 -6.06
N LEU A 69 3.17 22.57 -6.13
CA LEU A 69 2.49 22.24 -7.38
C LEU A 69 2.60 23.34 -8.44
N LYS A 70 2.45 24.62 -8.07
CA LYS A 70 2.60 25.75 -9.00
C LYS A 70 4.02 25.84 -9.54
N ASN A 71 5.01 25.78 -8.65
CA ASN A 71 6.42 25.84 -9.03
C ASN A 71 6.80 24.67 -9.96
N LEU A 72 6.33 23.46 -9.68
CA LEU A 72 6.59 22.30 -10.55
C LEU A 72 5.92 22.44 -11.91
N ALA A 73 4.69 22.94 -11.98
CA ALA A 73 4.02 23.16 -13.26
C ALA A 73 4.74 24.22 -14.13
N GLU A 74 5.23 25.30 -13.52
CA GLU A 74 6.02 26.31 -14.23
C GLU A 74 7.37 25.79 -14.69
N GLN A 75 8.10 25.08 -13.81
CA GLN A 75 9.39 24.47 -14.16
C GLN A 75 9.23 23.43 -15.27
N TRP A 76 8.15 22.65 -15.26
CA TRP A 76 7.86 21.68 -16.32
C TRP A 76 7.61 22.38 -17.66
N LYS A 77 6.92 23.53 -17.68
CA LYS A 77 6.68 24.30 -18.92
C LYS A 77 7.94 24.95 -19.46
N ARG A 78 8.80 25.47 -18.58
CA ARG A 78 10.00 26.24 -18.98
C ARG A 78 11.22 25.35 -19.23
N ASN A 79 11.46 24.36 -18.37
CA ASN A 79 12.73 23.63 -18.26
C ASN A 79 12.54 22.10 -18.36
N ARG A 80 11.63 21.64 -19.23
CA ARG A 80 11.29 20.21 -19.37
C ARG A 80 12.50 19.30 -19.64
N SER A 81 13.40 19.75 -20.51
CA SER A 81 14.60 18.99 -20.90
C SER A 81 15.52 18.74 -19.71
N GLU A 82 15.78 19.78 -18.92
CA GLU A 82 16.63 19.72 -17.73
C GLU A 82 16.05 18.79 -16.66
N LEU A 83 14.73 18.87 -16.39
CA LEU A 83 14.05 17.97 -15.45
C LEU A 83 14.16 16.50 -15.90
N THR A 84 13.97 16.25 -17.19
CA THR A 84 14.06 14.89 -17.76
C THR A 84 15.51 14.36 -17.71
N GLU A 85 16.50 15.21 -17.94
CA GLU A 85 17.92 14.84 -17.84
C GLU A 85 18.30 14.50 -16.39
N ARG A 86 17.85 15.31 -15.41
CA ARG A 86 18.06 15.03 -13.98
C ARG A 86 17.42 13.70 -13.56
N SER A 87 16.18 13.43 -14.00
CA SER A 87 15.54 12.12 -13.78
C SER A 87 16.37 10.97 -14.29
N ASN A 88 16.89 11.06 -15.53
CA ASN A 88 17.69 10.00 -16.11
C ASN A 88 18.95 9.75 -15.28
N LYS A 89 19.64 10.80 -14.83
CA LYS A 89 20.85 10.67 -13.99
C LYS A 89 20.55 9.95 -12.67
N ILE A 90 19.45 10.31 -11.99
CA ILE A 90 19.05 9.67 -10.73
C ILE A 90 18.67 8.21 -10.99
N LEU A 91 17.86 7.92 -12.01
CA LEU A 91 17.47 6.56 -12.34
C LEU A 91 18.66 5.67 -12.70
N THR A 92 19.63 6.17 -13.46
CA THR A 92 20.87 5.43 -13.77
C THR A 92 21.68 5.15 -12.51
N ALA A 93 21.76 6.09 -11.57
CA ALA A 93 22.44 5.87 -10.29
C ALA A 93 21.73 4.81 -9.44
N LEU A 94 20.40 4.86 -9.35
CA LEU A 94 19.58 3.88 -8.64
C LEU A 94 19.68 2.48 -9.26
N GLN A 95 19.64 2.38 -10.58
CA GLN A 95 19.80 1.11 -11.30
C GLN A 95 21.16 0.47 -11.02
N LYS A 96 22.24 1.26 -10.96
CA LYS A 96 23.57 0.76 -10.59
C LYS A 96 23.62 0.23 -9.16
N GLY A 97 22.94 0.89 -8.22
CA GLY A 97 22.87 0.43 -6.82
C GLY A 97 22.06 -0.86 -6.67
N VAL A 98 20.91 -0.98 -7.36
CA VAL A 98 20.05 -2.18 -7.30
C VAL A 98 20.67 -3.37 -8.04
N ALA A 99 21.37 -3.13 -9.15
CA ALA A 99 22.04 -4.18 -9.92
C ALA A 99 23.20 -4.85 -9.16
N MET A 100 23.72 -4.24 -8.09
CA MET A 100 24.74 -4.84 -7.24
C MET A 100 24.18 -5.91 -6.27
N ASP A 101 22.90 -5.83 -5.89
CA ASP A 101 22.22 -6.83 -5.04
C ASP A 101 21.48 -7.90 -5.85
N ALA A 102 21.17 -7.63 -7.12
CA ALA A 102 20.58 -8.60 -8.03
C ALA A 102 21.68 -9.55 -8.55
N THR A 103 22.01 -10.58 -7.78
CA THR A 103 22.66 -11.77 -8.37
C THR A 103 21.80 -12.27 -9.53
N LYS A 104 22.29 -12.06 -10.75
CA LYS A 104 21.90 -12.61 -12.06
C LYS A 104 20.60 -13.44 -12.11
N GLU A 105 19.63 -12.96 -12.88
CA GLU A 105 18.63 -13.77 -13.61
C GLU A 105 18.09 -15.01 -12.88
N ALA A 106 17.68 -14.86 -11.62
CA ALA A 106 16.94 -15.94 -10.96
C ALA A 106 15.56 -16.05 -11.62
N VAL A 107 15.26 -17.20 -12.22
CA VAL A 107 13.90 -17.55 -12.65
C VAL A 107 12.98 -17.40 -11.43
N PRO A 108 11.88 -16.64 -11.51
CA PRO A 108 10.95 -16.52 -10.40
C PRO A 108 10.47 -17.90 -9.95
N PRO A 109 10.30 -18.14 -8.64
CA PRO A 109 9.79 -19.42 -8.15
C PRO A 109 8.41 -19.74 -8.77
N PRO A 110 8.09 -21.02 -9.00
CA PRO A 110 6.78 -21.44 -9.49
C PRO A 110 5.63 -20.92 -8.62
N CYS A 111 4.51 -20.58 -9.25
CA CYS A 111 3.32 -20.04 -8.56
C CYS A 111 2.85 -20.92 -7.37
N PRO A 112 2.78 -22.27 -7.46
CA PRO A 112 2.39 -23.10 -6.32
C PRO A 112 3.30 -22.95 -5.10
N GLU A 113 4.62 -22.83 -5.30
CA GLU A 113 5.57 -22.63 -4.22
C GLU A 113 5.40 -21.25 -3.56
N VAL A 114 5.13 -20.22 -4.37
CA VAL A 114 4.86 -18.87 -3.88
C VAL A 114 3.56 -18.83 -3.08
N MET A 115 2.49 -19.47 -3.57
CA MET A 115 1.22 -19.56 -2.86
C MET A 115 1.38 -20.29 -1.52
N GLU A 116 2.05 -21.44 -1.51
CA GLU A 116 2.29 -22.20 -0.30
C GLU A 116 3.11 -21.40 0.72
N ARG A 117 4.17 -20.71 0.27
CA ARG A 117 4.98 -19.85 1.13
C ARG A 117 4.17 -18.67 1.68
N CYS A 118 3.34 -18.04 0.85
CA CYS A 118 2.47 -16.93 1.27
C CYS A 118 1.47 -17.40 2.34
N PHE A 119 0.84 -18.56 2.13
CA PHE A 119 -0.05 -19.18 3.12
C PHE A 119 0.69 -19.44 4.45
N GLN A 120 1.87 -20.05 4.42
CA GLN A 120 2.67 -20.32 5.62
C GLN A 120 3.02 -19.04 6.39
N GLN A 121 3.37 -17.96 5.68
CA GLN A 121 3.66 -16.67 6.30
C GLN A 121 2.43 -16.08 6.97
N LEU A 122 1.27 -16.12 6.29
CA LEU A 122 0.02 -15.63 6.86
C LEU A 122 -0.40 -16.47 8.08
N ALA A 123 -0.35 -17.80 7.98
CA ALA A 123 -0.66 -18.72 9.07
C ALA A 123 0.27 -18.51 10.29
N HIS A 124 1.55 -18.23 10.06
CA HIS A 124 2.49 -17.93 11.14
C HIS A 124 2.23 -16.57 11.81
N SER A 125 1.77 -15.59 11.04
CA SER A 125 1.45 -14.25 11.55
C SER A 125 0.03 -14.11 12.12
N TYR A 126 -0.79 -15.15 11.97
CA TYR A 126 -2.19 -15.12 12.34
C TYR A 126 -2.36 -15.13 13.86
N GLU A 127 -3.33 -14.36 14.33
CA GLU A 127 -3.63 -14.19 15.75
C GLU A 127 -5.00 -14.81 16.06
N ASP A 128 -5.03 -15.83 16.93
CA ASP A 128 -6.19 -16.70 17.10
C ASP A 128 -7.34 -16.08 17.92
N GLU A 129 -7.08 -15.17 18.87
CA GLU A 129 -8.07 -14.62 19.80
C GLU A 129 -8.97 -13.58 19.13
N TYR A 130 -8.39 -12.64 18.38
CA TYR A 130 -9.14 -11.57 17.70
C TYR A 130 -9.00 -11.57 16.18
N GLY A 131 -8.27 -12.52 15.60
CA GLY A 131 -8.03 -12.55 14.15
C GLY A 131 -7.12 -11.41 13.67
N GLY A 132 -6.70 -11.49 12.41
CA GLY A 132 -5.74 -10.57 11.80
C GLY A 132 -4.34 -11.16 11.71
N PHE A 133 -3.45 -10.41 11.08
CA PHE A 133 -2.11 -10.88 10.66
C PHE A 133 -0.97 -9.96 11.15
N ARG A 134 -1.31 -9.02 12.04
CA ARG A 134 -0.40 -8.05 12.66
C ARG A 134 -0.93 -7.70 14.05
N GLU A 135 -0.03 -7.22 14.90
CA GLU A 135 -0.38 -6.61 16.19
C GLU A 135 -1.01 -5.22 15.99
N SER A 136 -1.08 -4.41 17.05
CA SER A 136 -1.56 -3.03 16.99
C SER A 136 -0.55 -2.06 16.35
N PRO A 137 -1.01 -1.06 15.57
CA PRO A 137 -2.39 -0.87 15.09
C PRO A 137 -2.79 -1.94 14.06
N LYS A 138 -4.02 -2.46 14.17
CA LYS A 138 -4.56 -3.48 13.26
C LYS A 138 -5.28 -2.82 12.07
N PHE A 139 -4.81 -3.11 10.86
CA PHE A 139 -5.42 -2.66 9.60
C PHE A 139 -6.27 -3.78 8.99
N PRO A 140 -7.47 -3.47 8.46
CA PRO A 140 -8.13 -4.34 7.51
C PRO A 140 -7.19 -4.53 6.31
N SER A 141 -6.80 -5.77 6.00
CA SER A 141 -5.96 -6.07 4.83
C SER A 141 -6.72 -6.99 3.86
N PRO A 142 -7.67 -6.44 3.06
CA PRO A 142 -8.48 -7.19 2.10
C PRO A 142 -7.69 -8.10 1.17
N VAL A 143 -6.50 -7.67 0.74
CA VAL A 143 -5.59 -8.45 -0.10
C VAL A 143 -5.24 -9.83 0.51
N ASN A 144 -5.13 -9.92 1.84
CA ASN A 144 -4.88 -11.18 2.53
C ASN A 144 -6.13 -12.06 2.50
N PHE A 145 -7.33 -11.50 2.73
CA PHE A 145 -8.57 -12.26 2.67
C PHE A 145 -8.82 -12.82 1.27
N ASN A 146 -8.65 -11.98 0.23
CA ASN A 146 -8.81 -12.39 -1.16
C ASN A 146 -7.83 -13.50 -1.54
N PHE A 147 -6.58 -13.43 -1.06
CA PHE A 147 -5.62 -14.53 -1.23
C PHE A 147 -6.08 -15.80 -0.53
N LEU A 148 -6.49 -15.72 0.74
CA LEU A 148 -6.92 -16.88 1.53
C LEU A 148 -8.18 -17.56 0.95
N PHE A 149 -9.14 -16.79 0.44
CA PHE A 149 -10.31 -17.35 -0.25
C PHE A 149 -9.95 -18.09 -1.54
N ARG A 150 -9.02 -17.53 -2.34
CA ARG A 150 -8.49 -18.22 -3.53
C ARG A 150 -7.71 -19.47 -3.15
N PHE A 151 -6.89 -19.40 -2.11
CA PHE A 151 -6.14 -20.54 -1.60
C PHE A 151 -7.09 -21.66 -1.13
N TRP A 152 -8.15 -21.31 -0.41
CA TRP A 152 -9.23 -22.23 -0.05
C TRP A 152 -9.88 -22.86 -1.28
N ALA A 153 -10.26 -22.05 -2.27
CA ALA A 153 -10.94 -22.54 -3.48
C ALA A 153 -10.12 -23.59 -4.25
N LEU A 154 -8.79 -23.48 -4.21
CA LEU A 154 -7.85 -24.44 -4.84
C LEU A 154 -7.54 -25.65 -3.94
N ASN A 155 -7.76 -25.57 -2.63
CA ASN A 155 -7.33 -26.58 -1.65
C ASN A 155 -8.50 -27.06 -0.76
N LYS A 156 -9.73 -27.12 -1.29
CA LYS A 156 -10.96 -27.36 -0.52
C LYS A 156 -10.96 -28.61 0.37
N THR A 157 -10.26 -29.66 -0.04
CA THR A 157 -10.23 -30.95 0.68
C THR A 157 -9.03 -31.08 1.63
N GLY A 158 -8.15 -30.09 1.69
CA GLY A 158 -6.95 -30.11 2.53
C GLY A 158 -7.10 -29.29 3.81
N GLU A 159 -6.42 -29.72 4.88
CA GLU A 159 -6.41 -29.01 6.17
C GLU A 159 -5.96 -27.55 6.03
N LYS A 160 -4.96 -27.28 5.19
CA LYS A 160 -4.48 -25.92 4.91
C LYS A 160 -5.55 -25.04 4.27
N GLY A 161 -6.37 -25.61 3.37
CA GLY A 161 -7.49 -24.90 2.78
C GLY A 161 -8.52 -24.52 3.85
N ALA A 162 -8.90 -25.48 4.70
CA ALA A 162 -9.83 -25.23 5.80
C ALA A 162 -9.29 -24.18 6.78
N GLN A 163 -7.99 -24.21 7.09
CA GLN A 163 -7.32 -23.20 7.92
C GLN A 163 -7.34 -21.83 7.25
N ALA A 164 -7.04 -21.74 5.94
CA ALA A 164 -7.09 -20.47 5.20
C ALA A 164 -8.48 -19.82 5.27
N LEU A 165 -9.53 -20.62 5.05
CA LEU A 165 -10.90 -20.17 5.16
C LEU A 165 -11.22 -19.69 6.59
N GLN A 166 -10.83 -20.47 7.60
CA GLN A 166 -11.07 -20.13 9.00
C GLN A 166 -10.41 -18.81 9.40
N MET A 167 -9.14 -18.59 9.03
CA MET A 167 -8.43 -17.34 9.35
C MET A 167 -9.12 -16.12 8.75
N ALA A 168 -9.55 -16.22 7.49
CA ALA A 168 -10.25 -15.13 6.80
C ALA A 168 -11.62 -14.84 7.42
N LEU A 169 -12.46 -15.87 7.60
CA LEU A 169 -13.80 -15.72 8.17
C LEU A 169 -13.76 -15.23 9.62
N HIS A 170 -12.84 -15.76 10.44
CA HIS A 170 -12.69 -15.35 11.83
C HIS A 170 -12.27 -13.88 11.90
N THR A 171 -11.27 -13.47 11.13
CA THR A 171 -10.82 -12.06 11.11
C THR A 171 -11.95 -11.12 10.72
N LEU A 172 -12.66 -11.41 9.63
CA LEU A 172 -13.80 -10.61 9.18
C LEU A 172 -14.90 -10.56 10.26
N LYS A 173 -15.21 -11.68 10.92
CA LYS A 173 -16.18 -11.71 12.01
C LYS A 173 -15.74 -10.82 13.18
N MET A 174 -14.48 -10.90 13.60
CA MET A 174 -13.98 -10.08 14.71
C MET A 174 -13.95 -8.59 14.37
N MET A 175 -13.65 -8.24 13.11
CA MET A 175 -13.78 -6.87 12.63
C MET A 175 -15.23 -6.37 12.67
N ALA A 176 -16.19 -7.17 12.18
CA ALA A 176 -17.61 -6.81 12.17
C ALA A 176 -18.21 -6.67 13.58
N LEU A 177 -17.71 -7.45 14.54
CA LEU A 177 -18.13 -7.37 15.94
C LEU A 177 -17.35 -6.30 16.74
N GLY A 178 -16.24 -5.81 16.20
CA GLY A 178 -15.39 -4.80 16.83
C GLY A 178 -15.91 -3.38 16.68
N GLY A 179 -15.25 -2.44 17.37
CA GLY A 179 -15.51 -1.00 17.23
C GLY A 179 -14.87 -0.37 15.99
N ILE A 180 -14.04 -1.12 15.25
CA ILE A 180 -13.60 -0.73 13.90
C ILE A 180 -14.78 -0.64 12.92
N TYR A 181 -15.85 -1.42 13.13
CA TYR A 181 -17.09 -1.25 12.39
C TYR A 181 -17.95 -0.18 13.09
N ASP A 182 -18.32 0.85 12.35
CA ASP A 182 -19.21 1.89 12.87
C ASP A 182 -20.65 1.37 12.88
N HIS A 183 -21.09 0.88 14.03
CA HIS A 183 -22.45 0.35 14.22
C HIS A 183 -23.56 1.41 14.08
N VAL A 184 -23.22 2.71 14.13
CA VAL A 184 -24.18 3.82 13.99
C VAL A 184 -24.19 4.35 12.56
N GLY A 185 -23.03 4.85 12.11
CA GLY A 185 -22.86 5.47 10.80
C GLY A 185 -22.55 4.51 9.66
N GLN A 186 -22.43 3.21 9.95
CA GLN A 186 -22.13 2.11 9.01
C GLN A 186 -20.74 2.19 8.38
N GLY A 187 -20.25 1.04 7.92
CA GLY A 187 -18.93 0.91 7.31
C GLY A 187 -17.77 0.85 8.31
N PHE A 188 -16.58 0.63 7.81
CA PHE A 188 -15.37 0.39 8.62
C PHE A 188 -14.51 1.64 8.73
N HIS A 189 -13.98 1.87 9.93
CA HIS A 189 -12.86 2.78 10.14
C HIS A 189 -11.57 2.22 9.55
N ARG A 190 -10.64 3.10 9.22
CA ARG A 190 -9.41 2.76 8.50
C ARG A 190 -8.55 1.73 9.21
N TYR A 191 -8.43 1.81 10.53
CA TYR A 191 -7.71 0.85 11.34
C TYR A 191 -8.15 0.91 12.81
N SER A 192 -7.84 -0.15 13.57
CA SER A 192 -7.93 -0.16 15.02
C SER A 192 -6.58 0.23 15.63
N THR A 193 -6.58 1.12 16.62
CA THR A 193 -5.35 1.46 17.35
C THR A 193 -4.91 0.35 18.29
N ASP A 194 -5.80 -0.61 18.60
CA ASP A 194 -5.52 -1.77 19.45
C ASP A 194 -5.48 -3.10 18.66
N GLY A 195 -5.12 -4.17 19.37
CA GLY A 195 -5.09 -5.53 18.84
C GLY A 195 -6.43 -6.26 18.85
N ARG A 196 -7.53 -5.63 19.24
CA ARG A 196 -8.84 -6.30 19.46
C ARG A 196 -9.93 -5.83 18.49
N TRP A 197 -9.56 -5.02 17.51
CA TRP A 197 -10.49 -4.33 16.62
C TRP A 197 -11.47 -3.39 17.36
N HIS A 198 -11.14 -2.94 18.58
CA HIS A 198 -12.08 -2.24 19.45
C HIS A 198 -12.00 -0.72 19.34
N VAL A 199 -10.82 -0.10 19.44
CA VAL A 199 -10.66 1.36 19.37
C VAL A 199 -10.34 1.81 17.94
N PRO A 200 -11.27 2.45 17.20
CA PRO A 200 -11.02 2.89 15.84
C PRO A 200 -10.18 4.16 15.76
N HIS A 201 -9.41 4.28 14.69
CA HIS A 201 -9.03 5.58 14.15
C HIS A 201 -10.18 6.10 13.27
N PHE A 202 -10.90 7.12 13.71
CA PHE A 202 -12.21 7.56 13.20
C PHE A 202 -12.30 8.02 11.73
N GLU A 203 -11.23 7.88 10.94
CA GLU A 203 -11.25 8.09 9.50
C GLU A 203 -11.91 6.89 8.78
N LYS A 204 -12.71 7.15 7.74
CA LYS A 204 -13.22 6.14 6.82
C LYS A 204 -12.82 6.50 5.40
N MET A 205 -12.22 5.55 4.68
CA MET A 205 -11.83 5.76 3.30
C MET A 205 -12.70 4.94 2.36
N LEU A 206 -13.09 5.55 1.23
CA LEU A 206 -13.96 4.89 0.26
C LEU A 206 -13.34 3.61 -0.32
N TYR A 207 -12.03 3.60 -0.56
CA TYR A 207 -11.35 2.42 -1.11
C TYR A 207 -11.31 1.26 -0.10
N ASP A 208 -11.13 1.55 1.20
CA ASP A 208 -11.21 0.53 2.26
C ASP A 208 -12.61 -0.11 2.27
N GLN A 209 -13.67 0.72 2.16
CA GLN A 209 -15.05 0.22 2.10
C GLN A 209 -15.28 -0.65 0.86
N GLY A 210 -14.80 -0.20 -0.31
CA GLY A 210 -14.95 -0.91 -1.57
C GLY A 210 -14.26 -2.28 -1.54
N GLN A 211 -13.02 -2.34 -1.04
CA GLN A 211 -12.29 -3.61 -0.93
C GLN A 211 -12.92 -4.54 0.12
N LEU A 212 -13.34 -4.02 1.28
CA LEU A 212 -13.99 -4.83 2.30
C LEU A 212 -15.35 -5.36 1.85
N ALA A 213 -16.14 -4.57 1.12
CA ALA A 213 -17.40 -5.05 0.56
C ALA A 213 -17.18 -6.30 -0.33
N VAL A 214 -16.11 -6.32 -1.11
CA VAL A 214 -15.72 -7.52 -1.89
C VAL A 214 -15.34 -8.66 -0.97
N SER A 215 -14.46 -8.45 0.02
CA SER A 215 -14.04 -9.53 0.94
C SER A 215 -15.21 -10.13 1.74
N TYR A 216 -16.16 -9.32 2.23
CA TYR A 216 -17.35 -9.83 2.92
C TYR A 216 -18.32 -10.53 1.97
N THR A 217 -18.38 -10.13 0.69
CA THR A 217 -19.18 -10.83 -0.32
C THR A 217 -18.56 -12.19 -0.65
N GLU A 218 -17.24 -12.26 -0.83
CA GLU A 218 -16.53 -13.53 -1.03
C GLU A 218 -16.67 -14.46 0.18
N ALA A 219 -16.67 -13.90 1.40
CA ALA A 219 -16.90 -14.66 2.63
C ALA A 219 -18.29 -15.31 2.73
N TYR A 220 -19.29 -14.74 2.05
CA TYR A 220 -20.67 -15.25 2.07
C TYR A 220 -20.90 -16.42 1.10
N GLN A 221 -20.09 -16.55 0.04
CA GLN A 221 -20.21 -17.57 -1.02
C GLN A 221 -19.75 -18.96 -0.57
#